data_AF-A1JPX9-F1
#
_entry.id   AF-A1JPX9-F1
#
_cell.length_a   1.000
_cell.length_b   1.000
_cell.length_c   1.000
_cell.angle_alpha   90.00
_cell.angle_beta   90.00
_cell.angle_gamma   90.00
#
_symmetry.space_group_name_H-M   'P 1'
#
loop_
_entity.id
_entity.type
_entity.pdbx_description
1 polymer ?
#
loop_
_entity_poly.entity_id
_entity_poly.type
_entity_poly.pdbx_seq_one_letter_code
_entity_poly.pdbx_strand_id
1 'polypeptide(L)'
;MNQEQQFWQLTASALFNKHFGLTLNDTDFCEETCVVALYETGKRPFEAINGLVDKYNLARLNNNAFQPRSPYLNAIDELIVVLEAGATLDIIRQP
;
A
#
# COMPACT_ATOMS: atom_id res chain seq x y z
N MET A 1 2.54 -11.97 -13.35
CA MET A 1 2.58 -10.55 -12.91
C MET A 1 3.61 -9.75 -13.73
N ASN A 2 3.31 -8.50 -14.08
CA ASN A 2 4.26 -7.58 -14.71
C ASN A 2 4.97 -6.68 -13.67
N GLN A 3 5.95 -5.89 -14.11
CA GLN A 3 6.74 -5.02 -13.21
C GLN A 3 5.87 -3.95 -12.50
N GLU A 4 4.84 -3.43 -13.16
CA GLU A 4 3.93 -2.44 -12.58
C GLU A 4 3.08 -3.04 -11.45
N GLN A 5 2.60 -4.27 -11.63
CA GLN A 5 1.85 -5.02 -10.62
C GLN A 5 2.75 -5.46 -9.44
N GLN A 6 4.01 -5.79 -9.69
CA GLN A 6 4.99 -6.02 -8.63
C GLN A 6 5.23 -4.74 -7.80
N PHE A 7 5.37 -3.59 -8.47
CA PHE A 7 5.50 -2.30 -7.80
C PHE A 7 4.25 -1.94 -6.99
N TRP A 8 3.07 -2.27 -7.52
CA TRP A 8 1.80 -2.15 -6.82
C TRP A 8 1.81 -2.96 -5.51
N GLN A 9 2.24 -4.22 -5.55
CA GLN A 9 2.34 -5.08 -4.34
C GLN A 9 3.33 -4.52 -3.32
N LEU A 10 4.50 -4.08 -3.77
CA LEU A 10 5.52 -3.50 -2.90
C LEU A 10 5.00 -2.24 -2.20
N THR A 11 4.27 -1.41 -2.94
CA THR A 11 3.64 -0.21 -2.40
C THR A 11 2.55 -0.56 -1.38
N ALA A 12 1.69 -1.53 -1.67
CA ALA A 12 0.68 -2.01 -0.72
C ALA A 12 1.30 -2.58 0.55
N SER A 13 2.37 -3.37 0.43
CA SER A 13 3.13 -3.92 1.56
C SER A 13 3.71 -2.81 2.45
N ALA A 14 4.31 -1.78 1.85
CA ALA A 14 4.85 -0.64 2.57
C ALA A 14 3.75 0.15 3.30
N LEU A 15 2.59 0.35 2.67
CA LEU A 15 1.44 1.00 3.30
C LEU A 15 0.92 0.21 4.50
N PHE A 16 0.78 -1.12 4.38
CA PHE A 16 0.35 -1.97 5.49
C PHE A 16 1.30 -1.92 6.67
N ASN A 17 2.60 -2.11 6.40
CA ASN A 17 3.61 -2.10 7.44
C ASN A 17 3.63 -0.74 8.15
N LYS A 18 3.67 0.35 7.39
CA LYS A 18 3.72 1.70 7.94
C LYS A 18 2.49 2.06 8.75
N HIS A 19 1.29 1.84 8.20
CA HIS A 19 0.07 2.40 8.78
C HIS A 19 -0.71 1.44 9.66
N PHE A 20 -0.57 0.13 9.47
CA PHE A 20 -1.38 -0.88 10.14
C PHE A 20 -0.54 -1.95 10.86
N GLY A 21 0.79 -1.95 10.68
CA GLY A 21 1.68 -2.98 11.23
C GLY A 21 1.41 -4.38 10.67
N LEU A 22 0.78 -4.46 9.49
CA LEU A 22 0.44 -5.71 8.82
C LEU A 22 1.49 -6.06 7.76
N THR A 23 1.62 -7.35 7.47
CA THR A 23 2.42 -7.80 6.33
C THR A 23 1.50 -8.13 5.15
N LEU A 24 2.04 -8.10 3.93
CA LEU A 24 1.27 -8.47 2.73
C LEU A 24 0.71 -9.90 2.83
N ASN A 25 1.42 -10.80 3.51
CA ASN A 25 1.04 -12.20 3.73
C ASN A 25 -0.23 -12.37 4.58
N ASP A 26 -0.56 -11.39 5.41
CA ASP A 26 -1.78 -11.39 6.23
C ASP A 26 -3.02 -10.97 5.42
N THR A 27 -2.85 -10.72 4.12
CA THR A 27 -3.87 -10.14 3.24
C THR A 27 -3.97 -10.89 1.92
N ASP A 28 -5.14 -10.80 1.28
CA ASP A 28 -5.37 -11.37 -0.05
C ASP A 28 -4.44 -10.78 -1.13
N PHE A 29 -3.76 -9.66 -0.85
CA PHE A 29 -2.87 -8.99 -1.79
C PHE A 29 -1.52 -9.70 -1.98
N CYS A 30 -1.22 -10.72 -1.16
CA CYS A 30 -0.10 -11.63 -1.42
C CYS A 30 -0.34 -12.47 -2.69
N GLU A 31 -1.60 -12.72 -3.06
CA GLU A 31 -1.92 -13.49 -4.26
C GLU A 31 -1.80 -12.62 -5.52
N GLU A 32 -1.02 -13.09 -6.49
CA GLU A 32 -0.85 -12.42 -7.78
C GLU A 32 -2.20 -12.16 -8.47
N THR A 33 -3.12 -13.11 -8.41
CA THR A 33 -4.46 -13.02 -9.02
C THR A 33 -5.28 -11.86 -8.46
N CYS A 34 -5.20 -11.62 -7.15
CA CYS A 34 -5.88 -10.52 -6.48
C CYS A 34 -5.35 -9.17 -7.01
N VAL A 35 -4.03 -9.06 -7.13
CA VAL A 35 -3.35 -7.82 -7.57
C VAL A 35 -3.62 -7.52 -9.03
N VAL A 36 -3.56 -8.55 -9.90
CA VAL A 36 -3.90 -8.40 -11.32
C VAL A 36 -5.32 -7.87 -11.47
N ALA A 37 -6.30 -8.46 -10.76
CA ALA A 37 -7.68 -8.03 -10.83
C ALA A 37 -7.87 -6.57 -10.35
N LEU A 38 -7.24 -6.20 -9.22
CA LEU A 38 -7.30 -4.83 -8.71
C LEU A 38 -6.66 -3.83 -9.68
N TYR A 39 -5.53 -4.20 -10.29
CA TYR A 39 -4.85 -3.39 -11.30
C TYR A 39 -5.71 -3.20 -12.55
N GLU A 40 -6.37 -4.26 -13.05
CA GLU A 40 -7.26 -4.20 -14.21
C GLU A 40 -8.51 -3.33 -13.95
N THR A 41 -8.98 -3.26 -12.71
CA THR A 41 -10.05 -2.32 -12.32
C THR A 41 -9.58 -0.87 -12.17
N GLY A 42 -8.28 -0.60 -12.32
CA GLY A 42 -7.67 0.72 -12.16
C GLY A 42 -7.54 1.17 -10.71
N LYS A 43 -7.66 0.26 -9.73
CA LYS A 43 -7.57 0.60 -8.31
C LYS A 43 -6.12 0.82 -7.87
N ARG A 44 -5.88 1.94 -7.21
CA ARG A 44 -4.59 2.21 -6.55
C ARG A 44 -4.42 1.36 -5.29
N PRO A 45 -3.17 1.08 -4.88
CA PRO A 45 -2.88 0.38 -3.63
C PRO A 45 -3.62 0.96 -2.42
N PHE A 46 -3.60 2.28 -2.22
CA PHE A 46 -4.29 2.89 -1.07
C PHE A 46 -5.82 2.69 -1.10
N GLU A 47 -6.44 2.69 -2.27
CA GLU A 47 -7.89 2.48 -2.43
C GLU A 47 -8.29 1.04 -2.15
N ALA A 48 -7.47 0.07 -2.60
CA ALA A 48 -7.69 -1.33 -2.31
C ALA A 48 -7.57 -1.60 -0.80
N ILE A 49 -6.57 -1.01 -0.15
CA ILE A 49 -6.40 -1.10 1.31
C ILE A 49 -7.60 -0.47 2.04
N ASN A 50 -8.12 0.67 1.57
CA ASN A 50 -9.33 1.26 2.14
C ASN A 50 -10.53 0.31 2.11
N GLY A 51 -10.67 -0.51 1.06
CA GLY A 51 -11.68 -1.56 1.03
C GLY A 51 -11.50 -2.62 2.12
N LEU A 52 -10.26 -2.93 2.51
CA LEU A 52 -9.98 -3.80 3.66
C LEU A 52 -10.20 -3.09 4.99
N VAL A 53 -9.94 -1.78 5.06
CA VAL A 53 -10.28 -0.95 6.22
C VAL A 53 -11.79 -1.01 6.47
N ASP A 54 -12.61 -0.89 5.43
CA ASP A 54 -14.07 -1.05 5.54
C ASP A 54 -14.47 -2.47 5.96
N LYS A 55 -13.88 -3.49 5.31
CA LYS A 55 -14.24 -4.90 5.54
C LYS A 55 -13.87 -5.41 6.93
N TYR A 56 -12.71 -5.02 7.45
CA TYR A 56 -12.15 -5.54 8.69
C TYR A 56 -12.04 -4.47 9.80
N ASN A 57 -12.56 -3.27 9.55
CA ASN A 57 -12.54 -2.14 10.48
C ASN A 57 -11.13 -1.83 11.03
N LEU A 58 -10.14 -1.84 10.12
CA LEU A 58 -8.73 -1.68 10.47
C LEU A 58 -8.47 -0.30 11.11
N ALA A 59 -7.67 -0.28 12.16
CA ALA A 59 -7.25 0.95 12.83
C ALA A 59 -5.82 1.33 12.40
N ARG A 60 -5.60 2.60 12.05
CA ARG A 60 -4.25 3.10 11.79
C ARG A 60 -3.45 3.14 13.10
N LEU A 61 -2.26 2.56 13.07
CA LEU A 61 -1.29 2.57 14.18
C LEU A 61 -0.38 3.81 14.16
N ASN A 62 -0.44 4.62 13.10
CA ASN A 62 0.34 5.84 13.00
C ASN A 62 -0.05 6.86 14.08
N ASN A 63 0.81 6.98 15.09
CA ASN A 63 0.67 7.94 16.17
C ASN A 63 1.28 9.29 15.77
N ASN A 64 0.66 10.00 14.83
CA ASN A 64 0.99 11.40 14.60
C ASN A 64 -0.12 12.27 15.16
N ALA A 65 0.20 13.10 16.16
CA ALA A 65 -0.73 14.00 16.82
C ALA A 65 -1.41 15.00 15.85
N PHE A 66 -0.85 15.17 14.65
CA PHE A 66 -1.32 16.11 13.63
C PHE A 66 -2.04 15.44 12.44
N GLN A 67 -2.10 14.11 12.37
CA GLN A 67 -2.82 13.42 11.28
C GLN A 67 -4.28 13.15 11.68
N PRO A 68 -5.23 13.28 10.75
CA PRO A 68 -6.62 12.98 11.02
C PRO A 68 -6.77 11.54 11.52
N ARG A 69 -7.59 11.32 12.56
CA ARG A 69 -7.95 10.01 13.13
C ARG A 69 -8.67 9.05 12.17
N SER A 70 -8.72 9.40 10.88
CA SER A 70 -9.34 8.58 9.86
C SER A 70 -8.52 7.31 9.62
N PRO A 71 -9.14 6.12 9.63
CA PRO A 71 -8.45 4.89 9.31
C PRO A 71 -8.11 4.78 7.81
N TYR A 72 -8.71 5.62 6.97
CA TYR A 72 -8.50 5.61 5.53
C TYR A 72 -7.15 6.22 5.12
N LEU A 73 -6.52 5.59 4.15
CA LEU A 73 -5.36 6.07 3.43
C LEU A 73 -5.79 7.02 2.30
N ASN A 74 -4.88 7.91 1.92
CA ASN A 74 -5.05 8.79 0.78
C ASN A 74 -3.79 8.77 -0.12
N ALA A 75 -3.86 9.42 -1.27
CA ALA A 75 -2.76 9.44 -2.25
C ALA A 75 -1.42 9.97 -1.68
N ILE A 76 -1.45 10.83 -0.65
CA ILE A 76 -0.23 11.31 0.01
C ILE A 76 0.45 10.17 0.78
N ASP A 77 -0.32 9.28 1.42
CA ASP A 77 0.23 8.11 2.11
C ASP A 77 0.98 7.20 1.12
N GLU A 78 0.39 6.97 -0.06
CA GLU A 78 1.02 6.23 -1.17
C GLU A 78 2.29 6.93 -1.66
N LEU A 79 2.22 8.24 -1.91
CA LEU A 79 3.39 9.01 -2.35
C LEU A 79 4.53 8.96 -1.32
N ILE A 80 4.22 9.07 -0.03
CA ILE A 80 5.22 9.02 1.04
C ILE A 80 5.93 7.67 1.04
N VAL A 81 5.19 6.55 0.99
CA VAL A 81 5.85 5.23 0.98
C VAL A 81 6.63 4.99 -0.30
N VAL A 82 6.18 5.49 -1.44
CA VAL A 82 6.93 5.39 -2.71
C VAL A 82 8.22 6.20 -2.66
N LEU A 83 8.19 7.41 -2.07
CA LEU A 83 9.38 8.23 -1.88
C LEU A 83 10.36 7.61 -0.88
N GLU A 84 9.87 7.04 0.22
CA GLU A 84 10.70 6.33 1.20
C GLU A 84 11.27 5.02 0.63
N ALA A 85 10.47 4.29 -0.14
CA ALA A 85 10.93 3.12 -0.87
C ALA A 85 11.97 3.50 -1.94
N GLY A 86 11.76 4.61 -2.65
CA GLY A 86 12.74 5.19 -3.58
C GLY A 86 14.01 5.72 -2.91
N ALA A 87 13.95 6.11 -1.63
CA ALA A 87 15.12 6.43 -0.82
C ALA A 87 15.87 5.19 -0.29
N THR A 88 15.20 4.03 -0.27
CA THR A 88 15.78 2.74 0.16
C THR A 88 16.22 1.86 -1.03
N LEU A 89 15.74 2.18 -2.23
CA LEU A 89 16.04 1.48 -3.47
C LEU A 89 16.67 2.47 -4.45
N ASP A 90 17.99 2.42 -4.56
CA ASP A 90 18.84 2.90 -5.68
C ASP A 90 18.46 2.25 -7.02
N ILE A 91 17.18 1.98 -7.26
CA ILE A 91 16.63 1.31 -8.46
C ILE A 91 16.22 2.36 -9.52
N ILE A 92 16.33 3.65 -9.22
CA ILE A 92 16.30 4.72 -10.23
C ILE A 92 17.72 5.24 -10.52
N ARG A 93 18.67 4.31 -10.69
CA ARG A 93 19.98 4.53 -11.32
C ARG A 93 20.52 3.16 -11.74
N GLN A 94 20.22 2.59 -12.90
CA GLN A 94 20.82 2.91 -14.21
C GLN A 94 20.64 1.69 -15.16
N PRO A 95 20.90 1.80 -16.48
CA PRO A 95 21.05 3.01 -17.31
C PRO A 95 19.86 3.27 -18.23
#